data_AF-A0A526PBQ0-F1
#
_entry.id   AF-A0A526PBQ0-F1
#
_cell.length_a   1.000
_cell.length_b   1.000
_cell.length_c   1.000
_cell.angle_alpha   90.00
_cell.angle_beta   90.00
_cell.angle_gamma   90.00
#
_symmetry.space_group_name_H-M   'P 1'
#
loop_
_entity.id
_entity.type
_entity.pdbx_description
1 polymer ?
#
loop_
_entity_poly.entity_id
_entity_poly.type
_entity_poly.pdbx_seq_one_letter_code
_entity_poly.pdbx_strand_id
1 'polypeptide(L)' 'MRKPSRVLNQVPIDLLQSEAGATLVEDELNRIAYGKIA' A
#
# COMPACT_ATOMS: atom_id res chain seq x y z
N MET A 1 -3.20 -6.58 3.11
CA MET A 1 -2.08 -6.74 4.06
C MET A 1 -1.13 -7.87 3.72
N ARG A 2 -1.55 -9.15 3.69
CA ARG A 2 -0.64 -10.30 3.41
C ARG A 2 -0.64 -10.79 1.96
N LYS A 3 -1.34 -10.11 1.05
CA LYS A 3 -1.36 -10.44 -0.39
C LYS A 3 -0.52 -9.41 -1.14
N PRO A 4 0.13 -9.80 -2.25
CA PRO A 4 0.80 -8.85 -3.14
C PRO A 4 -0.16 -7.74 -3.58
N SER A 5 0.32 -6.50 -3.57
CA SER A 5 -0.37 -5.36 -4.18
C SER A 5 0.26 -5.07 -5.54
N ARG A 6 -0.57 -4.93 -6.58
CA ARG A 6 -0.11 -4.50 -7.92
C ARG A 6 0.46 -3.09 -7.89
N VAL A 7 -0.15 -2.19 -7.13
CA VAL A 7 0.25 -0.77 -7.08
C VAL A 7 1.58 -0.61 -6.32
N LEU A 8 1.74 -1.35 -5.23
CA LEU A 8 2.96 -1.30 -4.42
C LEU A 8 4.06 -2.23 -4.93
N ASN A 9 3.76 -3.07 -5.94
CA ASN A 9 4.63 -4.13 -6.47
C ASN A 9 5.24 -5.08 -5.40
N GLN A 10 4.63 -5.14 -4.22
CA GLN A 10 5.13 -5.84 -3.02
C GLN A 10 3.97 -6.26 -2.12
N VAL A 11 4.25 -7.05 -1.08
CA VAL A 11 3.26 -7.36 -0.03
C VAL A 11 3.23 -6.19 0.97
N PRO A 12 2.06 -5.55 1.22
CA PRO A 12 1.98 -4.35 2.06
C PRO A 12 2.56 -4.50 3.46
N ILE A 13 2.49 -5.70 4.06
CA ILE A 13 3.02 -5.93 5.41
C ILE A 13 4.55 -5.79 5.48
N ASP A 14 5.26 -6.07 4.38
CA ASP A 14 6.72 -6.01 4.34
C ASP A 14 7.22 -4.56 4.31
N LEU A 15 6.38 -3.62 3.85
CA LEU A 15 6.68 -2.19 3.80
C LEU A 15 6.59 -1.51 5.18
N LEU A 16 5.88 -2.11 6.14
CA LEU A 16 5.65 -1.53 7.46
C LEU A 16 6.90 -1.54 8.37
N GLN A 17 8.04 -2.01 7.88
CA GLN A 17 9.33 -1.96 8.58
C GLN A 17 9.97 -0.56 8.54
N SER A 18 9.40 0.38 7.78
CA SER A 18 9.87 1.76 7.68
C SER A 18 8.70 2.74 7.62
N GLU A 19 8.92 3.96 8.09
CA GLU A 19 7.93 5.05 8.00
C GLU A 19 7.55 5.33 6.54
N ALA A 20 8.54 5.45 5.65
CA ALA A 20 8.31 5.67 4.22
C ALA A 20 7.44 4.57 3.61
N GLY A 21 7.68 3.30 3.97
CA GLY A 21 6.85 2.19 3.51
C GLY A 21 5.44 2.21 4.09
N ALA A 22 5.27 2.64 5.34
CA ALA A 22 3.95 2.84 5.94
C ALA A 22 3.15 3.93 5.21
N THR A 23 3.79 5.05 4.83
CA THR A 23 3.17 6.11 4.02
C THR A 23 2.68 5.58 2.66
N LEU A 24 3.48 4.76 1.97
CA LEU A 24 3.07 4.15 0.70
C LEU A 24 1.84 3.24 0.86
N VAL A 25 1.78 2.47 1.94
CA VAL A 25 0.63 1.61 2.24
C VAL A 25 -0.61 2.45 2.57
N GLU A 26 -0.44 3.53 3.32
CA GLU A 26 -1.52 4.47 3.65
C GLU A 26 -2.08 5.16 2.39
N ASP A 27 -1.21 5.66 1.51
CA ASP A 27 -1.60 6.27 0.24
C ASP A 27 -2.40 5.30 -0.64
N GLU A 28 -1.98 4.04 -0.69
CA GLU A 28 -2.68 3.00 -1.45
C GLU A 28 -4.06 2.68 -0.84
N LEU A 29 -4.16 2.60 0.49
CA LEU A 29 -5.44 2.40 1.18
C LEU A 29 -6.38 3.58 0.93
N ASN A 30 -5.87 4.81 1.00
CA ASN A 30 -6.62 6.01 0.67
C ASN A 30 -7.09 6.01 -0.78
N ARG A 31 -6.21 5.63 -1.73
CA ARG A 31 -6.58 5.50 -3.16
C ARG A 31 -7.78 4.56 -3.35
N ILE A 32 -7.75 3.41 -2.69
CA ILE A 32 -8.85 2.43 -2.73
C ILE A 32 -10.13 3.00 -2.11
N ALA A 33 -10.03 3.64 -0.94
CA ALA A 33 -11.16 4.23 -0.25
C ALA A 33 -11.88 5.30 -1.10
N TYR A 34 -11.12 6.07 -1.89
CA TYR A 34 -11.66 7.07 -2.81
C TYR A 34 -12.04 6.51 -4.19
N GLY A 35 -11.93 5.19 -4.42
CA GLY A 35 -12.27 4.58 -5.71
C GLY A 35 -11.38 5.01 -6.88
N LYS A 36 -10.18 5.55 -6.61
CA LYS A 36 -9.23 5.96 -7.65
C LYS A 36 -8.63 4.70 -8.29
N ILE A 37 -8.54 4.63 -9.62
CA ILE A 37 -7.91 3.51 -10.34
C ILE A 37 -6.41 3.77 -10.48
N ALA A 38 -5.58 2.73 -10.33
CA ALA A 38 -4.12 2.75 -10.45
C ALA A 38 -3.63 1.94 -11.65
#